data_AF-A0A562RXB6-F1
#
_entry.id   AF-A0A562RXB6-F1
#
_cell.length_a   1.000
_cell.length_b   1.000
_cell.length_c   1.000
_cell.angle_alpha   90.00
_cell.angle_beta   90.00
_cell.angle_gamma   90.00
#
_symmetry.space_group_name_H-M   'P 1'
#
loop_
_entity.id
_entity.type
_entity.pdbx_description
1 polymer ?
#
loop_
_entity_poly.entity_id
_entity_poly.type
_entity_poly.pdbx_seq_one_letter_code
_entity_poly.pdbx_strand_id
1 'polypeptide(L)'
;MSALPLSGIKILDLTRVLAGPLSAQMLGDLGAEVIKIERPGTGDDARAFGPPYLTDPDGKSNNNNSFYLCANRNKKSVTVNIAKPEGQAIIRELAKDVDVFMENYKVGDLKRYGLDYETIKAINPGIIYCSVTGFGQTGPYAPRAGYDAILQAMGGLMSVTGHIDGEPGEGPMKVGPSIVDYMTGMNASIGILSALYNRDANDGQGQHIDVCLFDTVIASLSHWLQIYLVNGKTPPRRGTWGNGGMPAGVFRCTDGELMLVVGNDGQFQRTCAVLGEPELANDKRFIKNNDRVVHGKEIMAIFAGLFLKKPVAYWLDKLEEAGVPSGPINNFEQVFSDPHVQSRGMRVKTEHKFEPELSLIRNALTFSETPVKDYRAPPLLGEHTQEVLGGKLGYDAGKIEELKQQGII
;
A
#
# COMPACT_ATOMS: atom_id res chain seq x y z
N MET A 1 -7.57 1.95 28.82
CA MET A 1 -6.73 1.93 27.61
C MET A 1 -6.71 3.34 27.07
N SER A 2 -5.55 3.91 26.74
CA SER A 2 -5.49 5.19 26.03
C SER A 2 -6.26 5.06 24.72
N ALA A 3 -7.05 6.07 24.37
CA ALA A 3 -7.70 6.13 23.07
C ALA A 3 -6.64 6.11 21.96
N LEU A 4 -6.88 5.35 20.89
CA LEU A 4 -6.03 5.36 19.69
C LEU A 4 -6.09 6.75 19.01
N PRO A 5 -5.09 7.13 18.19
CA PRO A 5 -4.94 8.51 17.71
C PRO A 5 -6.12 9.10 16.95
N LEU A 6 -6.89 8.28 16.25
CA LEU A 6 -8.09 8.69 15.48
C LEU A 6 -9.40 8.24 16.14
N SER A 7 -9.38 7.94 17.44
CA SER A 7 -10.61 7.64 18.18
C SER A 7 -11.57 8.83 18.08
N GLY A 8 -12.80 8.56 17.67
CA GLY A 8 -13.83 9.58 17.46
C GLY A 8 -13.98 10.03 16.01
N ILE A 9 -13.00 9.76 15.13
CA ILE A 9 -13.09 10.02 13.70
C ILE A 9 -13.96 8.94 13.04
N LYS A 10 -14.92 9.36 12.21
CA LYS A 10 -15.83 8.47 11.47
C LYS A 10 -15.59 8.59 9.96
N ILE A 11 -15.46 7.45 9.28
CA ILE A 11 -15.15 7.36 7.85
C ILE A 11 -16.25 6.55 7.15
N LEU A 12 -16.81 7.13 6.08
CA LEU A 12 -17.68 6.44 5.14
C LEU A 12 -16.86 6.03 3.90
N ASP A 13 -16.56 4.74 3.79
CA ASP A 13 -15.71 4.13 2.76
C ASP A 13 -16.56 3.52 1.64
N LEU A 14 -16.74 4.25 0.52
CA LEU A 14 -17.37 3.74 -0.71
C LEU A 14 -16.32 3.22 -1.70
N THR A 15 -15.07 3.06 -1.27
CA THR A 15 -13.97 2.67 -2.17
C THR A 15 -13.94 1.17 -2.38
N ARG A 16 -13.35 0.78 -3.51
CA ARG A 16 -13.22 -0.61 -3.97
C ARG A 16 -11.79 -0.99 -4.32
N VAL A 17 -11.53 -2.28 -4.45
CA VAL A 17 -10.26 -2.85 -4.89
C VAL A 17 -9.14 -2.67 -3.86
N LEU A 18 -8.27 -1.66 -3.95
CA LEU A 18 -7.05 -1.62 -3.12
C LEU A 18 -6.67 -0.25 -2.55
N ALA A 19 -6.32 0.78 -3.35
CA ALA A 19 -5.78 2.04 -2.81
C ALA A 19 -6.68 2.71 -1.76
N GLY A 20 -7.95 2.92 -2.10
CA GLY A 20 -8.96 3.48 -1.19
C GLY A 20 -9.20 2.57 0.02
N PRO A 21 -9.51 1.27 -0.17
CA PRO A 21 -9.75 0.37 0.95
C PRO A 21 -8.57 0.27 1.91
N LEU A 22 -7.34 0.24 1.38
CA LEU A 22 -6.12 0.20 2.17
C LEU A 22 -5.94 1.46 3.01
N SER A 23 -6.18 2.64 2.44
CA SER A 23 -6.15 3.91 3.18
C SER A 23 -7.17 3.91 4.33
N ALA A 24 -8.42 3.54 4.05
CA ALA A 24 -9.46 3.45 5.07
C ALA A 24 -9.08 2.42 6.16
N GLN A 25 -8.49 1.28 5.78
CA GLN A 25 -7.97 0.30 6.74
C GLN A 25 -6.85 0.87 7.62
N MET A 26 -5.88 1.59 7.04
CA MET A 26 -4.79 2.22 7.80
C MET A 26 -5.32 3.23 8.81
N LEU A 27 -6.34 4.01 8.46
CA LEU A 27 -7.01 4.95 9.38
C LEU A 27 -7.84 4.20 10.45
N GLY A 28 -8.50 3.09 10.08
CA GLY A 28 -9.20 2.22 11.02
C GLY A 28 -8.26 1.56 12.03
N ASP A 29 -7.06 1.15 11.62
CA ASP A 29 -6.00 0.68 12.51
C ASP A 29 -5.58 1.75 13.53
N LEU A 30 -5.69 3.04 13.18
CA LEU A 30 -5.41 4.16 14.06
C LEU A 30 -6.61 4.56 14.94
N GLY A 31 -7.72 3.81 14.89
CA GLY A 31 -8.88 3.99 15.77
C GLY A 31 -10.10 4.65 15.14
N ALA A 32 -10.06 5.01 13.86
CA ALA A 32 -11.24 5.55 13.19
C ALA A 32 -12.36 4.50 13.06
N GLU A 33 -13.62 4.92 13.21
CA GLU A 33 -14.77 4.07 12.87
C GLU A 33 -14.96 4.09 11.35
N VAL A 34 -14.68 2.96 10.69
CA VAL A 34 -14.79 2.85 9.23
C VAL A 34 -16.02 2.04 8.84
N ILE A 35 -16.96 2.68 8.15
CA ILE A 35 -18.15 2.04 7.58
C ILE A 35 -17.89 1.83 6.09
N LYS A 36 -17.66 0.59 5.68
CA LYS A 36 -17.50 0.21 4.29
C LYS A 36 -18.87 -0.02 3.65
N ILE A 37 -19.17 0.76 2.64
CA ILE A 37 -20.39 0.63 1.83
C ILE A 37 -20.10 -0.32 0.67
N GLU A 38 -20.93 -1.35 0.54
CA GLU A 38 -20.76 -2.43 -0.40
C GLU A 38 -22.04 -2.71 -1.19
N ARG A 39 -21.93 -3.27 -2.40
CA ARG A 39 -23.12 -3.66 -3.17
C ARG A 39 -23.80 -4.88 -2.53
N PRO A 40 -25.13 -4.92 -2.40
CA PRO A 40 -25.82 -6.14 -2.00
C PRO A 40 -25.46 -7.32 -2.90
N GLY A 41 -25.26 -8.49 -2.29
CA GLY A 41 -24.93 -9.76 -2.96
C GLY A 41 -23.46 -9.91 -3.39
N THR A 42 -22.87 -8.91 -4.04
CA THR A 42 -21.52 -9.01 -4.63
C THR A 42 -20.43 -8.31 -3.81
N GLY A 43 -20.76 -7.18 -3.20
CA GLY A 43 -19.85 -6.35 -2.44
C GLY A 43 -18.79 -5.62 -3.27
N ASP A 44 -17.65 -5.37 -2.63
CA ASP A 44 -16.42 -4.90 -3.28
C ASP A 44 -15.94 -5.87 -4.37
N ASP A 45 -15.46 -5.35 -5.51
CA ASP A 45 -14.88 -6.15 -6.58
C ASP A 45 -13.69 -7.01 -6.09
N ALA A 46 -12.95 -6.55 -5.08
CA ALA A 46 -11.87 -7.30 -4.42
C ALA A 46 -12.33 -8.66 -3.86
N ARG A 47 -13.61 -8.81 -3.50
CA ARG A 47 -14.16 -10.08 -2.99
C ARG A 47 -14.15 -11.20 -4.04
N ALA A 48 -13.98 -10.87 -5.32
CA ALA A 48 -13.86 -11.84 -6.41
C ALA A 48 -12.41 -12.11 -6.87
N PHE A 49 -11.40 -11.45 -6.28
CA PHE A 49 -9.99 -11.55 -6.71
C PHE A 49 -9.21 -12.69 -6.02
N GLY A 50 -9.87 -13.80 -5.71
CA GLY A 50 -9.21 -15.05 -5.31
C GLY A 50 -8.98 -16.00 -6.49
N PRO A 51 -8.45 -17.21 -6.27
CA PRO A 51 -8.00 -17.81 -5.00
C PRO A 51 -6.68 -17.20 -4.44
N PRO A 52 -6.29 -17.53 -3.18
CA PRO A 52 -7.00 -18.41 -2.24
C PRO A 52 -8.15 -17.72 -1.52
N TYR A 53 -9.25 -18.46 -1.35
CA TYR A 53 -10.38 -18.13 -0.47
C TYR A 53 -10.21 -18.86 0.86
N LEU A 54 -10.66 -18.26 1.97
CA LEU A 54 -10.82 -18.99 3.22
C LEU A 54 -11.81 -20.15 3.02
N THR A 55 -11.65 -21.21 3.79
CA THR A 55 -12.55 -22.37 3.74
C THR A 55 -13.72 -22.13 4.68
N ASP A 56 -14.95 -22.15 4.16
CA ASP A 56 -16.14 -22.16 5.00
C ASP A 56 -16.23 -23.52 5.72
N PRO A 57 -16.46 -23.58 7.05
CA PRO A 57 -16.61 -24.83 7.80
C PRO A 57 -17.68 -25.78 7.24
N ASP A 58 -18.71 -25.24 6.59
CA ASP A 58 -19.79 -26.02 5.96
C ASP A 58 -19.45 -26.42 4.50
N GLY A 59 -18.26 -26.09 4.00
CA GLY A 59 -17.83 -26.33 2.62
C GLY A 59 -18.52 -25.45 1.58
N LYS A 60 -19.20 -24.38 1.99
CA LYS A 60 -19.89 -23.44 1.10
C LYS A 60 -18.92 -22.47 0.43
N SER A 61 -19.25 -22.07 -0.80
CA SER A 61 -18.56 -20.97 -1.48
C SER A 61 -18.70 -19.68 -0.68
N ASN A 62 -17.61 -18.93 -0.55
CA ASN A 62 -17.58 -17.62 0.08
C ASN A 62 -16.71 -16.65 -0.71
N ASN A 63 -16.63 -15.41 -0.25
CA ASN A 63 -15.99 -14.30 -0.94
C ASN A 63 -14.88 -13.63 -0.09
N ASN A 64 -14.30 -14.37 0.86
CA ASN A 64 -13.20 -13.92 1.72
C ASN A 64 -11.87 -14.47 1.20
N ASN A 65 -11.35 -13.81 0.16
CA ASN A 65 -10.05 -14.14 -0.42
C ASN A 65 -8.91 -13.27 0.14
N SER A 66 -7.68 -13.68 -0.09
CA SER A 66 -6.48 -12.98 0.38
C SER A 66 -6.41 -11.50 -0.04
N PHE A 67 -6.91 -11.14 -1.22
CA PHE A 67 -6.94 -9.76 -1.72
C PHE A 67 -7.92 -8.91 -0.93
N TYR A 68 -9.14 -9.41 -0.67
CA TYR A 68 -10.10 -8.70 0.18
C TYR A 68 -9.57 -8.55 1.62
N LEU A 69 -8.98 -9.61 2.17
CA LEU A 69 -8.54 -9.67 3.56
C LEU A 69 -7.38 -8.71 3.87
N CYS A 70 -6.55 -8.37 2.89
CA CYS A 70 -5.37 -7.53 3.12
C CYS A 70 -5.69 -6.04 3.33
N ALA A 71 -6.89 -5.58 2.95
CA ALA A 71 -7.24 -4.17 2.86
C ALA A 71 -8.59 -3.79 3.50
N ASN A 72 -9.18 -4.66 4.34
CA ASN A 72 -10.49 -4.41 4.95
C ASN A 72 -10.63 -4.74 6.45
N ARG A 73 -9.53 -5.01 7.17
CA ARG A 73 -9.58 -5.20 8.63
C ARG A 73 -10.03 -3.91 9.33
N ASN A 74 -10.53 -4.03 10.56
CA ASN A 74 -11.04 -2.89 11.36
C ASN A 74 -12.27 -2.13 10.79
N LYS A 75 -12.88 -2.60 9.70
CA LYS A 75 -14.08 -2.00 9.10
C LYS A 75 -15.39 -2.67 9.52
N LYS A 76 -16.49 -1.94 9.39
CA LYS A 76 -17.87 -2.47 9.43
C LYS A 76 -18.42 -2.53 8.00
N SER A 77 -18.83 -3.71 7.52
CA SER A 77 -19.43 -3.86 6.19
C SER A 77 -20.94 -3.60 6.23
N VAL A 78 -21.41 -2.68 5.38
CA VAL A 78 -22.82 -2.33 5.20
C VAL A 78 -23.15 -2.40 3.72
N THR A 79 -24.17 -3.20 3.38
CA THR A 79 -24.65 -3.32 2.02
C THR A 79 -25.68 -2.25 1.70
N VAL A 80 -25.45 -1.47 0.63
CA VAL A 80 -26.37 -0.44 0.13
C VAL A 80 -26.28 -0.35 -1.40
N ASN A 81 -27.43 -0.41 -2.07
CA ASN A 81 -27.54 -0.27 -3.51
C ASN A 81 -27.70 1.21 -3.91
N ILE A 82 -26.59 1.90 -4.13
CA ILE A 82 -26.57 3.32 -4.52
C ILE A 82 -27.14 3.61 -5.92
N ALA A 83 -27.44 2.59 -6.73
CA ALA A 83 -28.13 2.77 -7.99
C ALA A 83 -29.63 3.07 -7.80
N LYS A 84 -30.15 2.89 -6.58
CA LYS A 84 -31.54 3.16 -6.21
C LYS A 84 -31.63 4.47 -5.41
N PRO A 85 -32.66 5.32 -5.62
CA PRO A 85 -32.84 6.56 -4.88
C PRO A 85 -32.82 6.40 -3.36
N GLU A 86 -33.41 5.32 -2.84
CA GLU A 86 -33.46 4.98 -1.42
C GLU A 86 -32.06 4.67 -0.88
N GLY A 87 -31.24 3.93 -1.65
CA GLY A 87 -29.85 3.68 -1.30
C GLY A 87 -29.03 4.97 -1.27
N GLN A 88 -29.23 5.86 -2.23
CA GLN A 88 -28.58 7.18 -2.24
C GLN A 88 -29.00 8.02 -1.03
N ALA A 89 -30.27 7.96 -0.63
CA ALA A 89 -30.76 8.64 0.57
C ALA A 89 -30.07 8.09 1.83
N ILE A 90 -29.91 6.78 1.97
CA ILE A 90 -29.17 6.16 3.08
C ILE A 90 -27.74 6.71 3.16
N ILE A 91 -27.03 6.80 2.03
CA ILE A 91 -25.65 7.32 2.02
C ILE A 91 -25.60 8.80 2.43
N ARG A 92 -26.53 9.62 1.94
CA ARG A 92 -26.63 11.03 2.34
C ARG A 92 -26.95 11.21 3.82
N GLU A 93 -27.82 10.36 4.38
CA GLU A 93 -28.12 10.40 5.82
C GLU A 93 -26.90 10.01 6.65
N LEU A 94 -26.16 8.97 6.26
CA LEU A 94 -24.89 8.61 6.92
C LEU A 94 -23.86 9.72 6.81
N ALA A 95 -23.78 10.42 5.66
CA ALA A 95 -22.81 11.48 5.42
C ALA A 95 -22.96 12.70 6.36
N LYS A 96 -24.11 12.86 7.04
CA LYS A 96 -24.35 13.93 8.03
C LYS A 96 -23.50 13.80 9.28
N ASP A 97 -23.10 12.59 9.66
CA ASP A 97 -22.42 12.28 10.92
C ASP A 97 -21.08 11.55 10.69
N VAL A 98 -20.38 11.88 9.60
CA VAL A 98 -19.03 11.37 9.33
C VAL A 98 -18.05 12.52 9.09
N ASP A 99 -16.79 12.29 9.41
CA ASP A 99 -15.72 13.25 9.21
C ASP A 99 -15.10 13.13 7.82
N VAL A 100 -15.09 11.91 7.27
CA VAL A 100 -14.44 11.59 6.00
C VAL A 100 -15.38 10.80 5.11
N PHE A 101 -15.50 11.22 3.86
CA PHE A 101 -16.20 10.49 2.80
C PHE A 101 -15.17 10.07 1.74
N MET A 102 -15.00 8.77 1.53
CA MET A 102 -14.00 8.24 0.59
C MET A 102 -14.67 7.53 -0.58
N GLU A 103 -14.18 7.77 -1.79
CA GLU A 103 -14.70 7.14 -3.00
C GLU A 103 -13.63 6.97 -4.09
N ASN A 104 -13.86 6.01 -5.00
CA ASN A 104 -12.98 5.78 -6.16
C ASN A 104 -13.74 5.44 -7.44
N TYR A 105 -14.89 6.08 -7.64
CA TYR A 105 -15.67 5.92 -8.87
C TYR A 105 -15.02 6.71 -10.00
N LYS A 106 -15.46 6.46 -11.25
CA LYS A 106 -14.99 7.27 -12.36
C LYS A 106 -15.46 8.71 -12.16
N VAL A 107 -14.65 9.66 -12.59
CA VAL A 107 -14.93 11.08 -12.45
C VAL A 107 -16.33 11.41 -13.00
N GLY A 108 -17.16 12.04 -12.16
CA GLY A 108 -18.55 12.40 -12.48
C GLY A 108 -19.60 11.32 -12.21
N ASP A 109 -19.23 10.06 -11.97
CA ASP A 109 -20.21 8.96 -11.78
C ASP A 109 -21.05 9.11 -10.51
N LEU A 110 -20.53 9.74 -9.45
CA LEU A 110 -21.30 9.95 -8.21
C LEU A 110 -22.22 11.18 -8.30
N LYS A 111 -21.97 12.10 -9.23
CA LYS A 111 -22.82 13.28 -9.42
C LYS A 111 -24.25 12.91 -9.81
N ARG A 112 -24.41 11.89 -10.68
CA ARG A 112 -25.74 11.35 -11.04
C ARG A 112 -26.49 10.70 -9.87
N TYR A 113 -25.80 10.38 -8.79
CA TYR A 113 -26.39 9.80 -7.58
C TYR A 113 -26.59 10.85 -6.47
N GLY A 114 -26.17 12.10 -6.71
CA GLY A 114 -26.14 13.14 -5.68
C GLY A 114 -25.22 12.76 -4.51
N LEU A 115 -24.06 12.19 -4.84
CA LEU A 115 -23.04 11.75 -3.88
C LEU A 115 -21.67 12.35 -4.20
N ASP A 116 -21.58 13.34 -5.10
CA ASP A 116 -20.36 14.08 -5.37
C ASP A 116 -20.03 15.09 -4.26
N TYR A 117 -18.80 15.61 -4.27
CA TYR A 117 -18.30 16.51 -3.24
C TYR A 117 -19.20 17.70 -2.96
N GLU A 118 -19.69 18.43 -3.97
CA GLU A 118 -20.51 19.61 -3.75
C GLU A 118 -21.85 19.25 -3.08
N THR A 119 -22.44 18.12 -3.48
CA THR A 119 -23.68 17.62 -2.87
C THR A 119 -23.45 17.21 -1.41
N ILE A 120 -22.37 16.48 -1.11
CA ILE A 120 -22.07 16.02 0.26
C ILE A 120 -21.66 17.19 1.15
N LYS A 121 -20.87 18.13 0.66
CA LYS A 121 -20.47 19.34 1.39
C LYS A 121 -21.66 20.20 1.78
N ALA A 122 -22.68 20.31 0.92
CA ALA A 122 -23.90 21.04 1.25
C ALA A 122 -24.67 20.42 2.43
N ILE A 123 -24.52 19.11 2.65
CA ILE A 123 -25.10 18.36 3.78
C ILE A 123 -24.22 18.50 5.03
N ASN A 124 -22.91 18.43 4.84
CA ASN A 124 -21.90 18.47 5.90
C ASN A 124 -20.71 19.37 5.48
N PRO A 125 -20.70 20.66 5.87
CA PRO A 125 -19.64 21.59 5.49
C PRO A 125 -18.25 21.24 6.03
N GLY A 126 -18.18 20.45 7.11
CA GLY A 126 -16.94 19.97 7.74
C GLY A 126 -16.36 18.70 7.11
N ILE A 127 -16.96 18.20 6.03
CA ILE A 127 -16.58 16.92 5.43
C ILE A 127 -15.20 16.97 4.75
N ILE A 128 -14.35 16.00 5.06
CA ILE A 128 -13.18 15.69 4.25
C ILE A 128 -13.60 14.69 3.18
N TYR A 129 -13.78 15.15 1.95
CA TYR A 129 -14.14 14.29 0.83
C TYR A 129 -12.86 13.87 0.11
N CYS A 130 -12.61 12.57 -0.04
CA CYS A 130 -11.41 12.05 -0.68
C CYS A 130 -11.77 11.19 -1.89
N SER A 131 -11.39 11.69 -3.07
CA SER A 131 -11.47 10.95 -4.32
C SER A 131 -10.15 10.27 -4.60
N VAL A 132 -10.16 8.95 -4.74
CA VAL A 132 -8.98 8.14 -5.13
C VAL A 132 -9.18 7.64 -6.55
N THR A 133 -8.53 8.24 -7.55
CA THR A 133 -8.79 7.91 -8.96
C THR A 133 -7.55 7.44 -9.72
N GLY A 134 -7.74 6.97 -10.96
CA GLY A 134 -6.61 6.61 -11.82
C GLY A 134 -5.78 7.83 -12.27
N PHE A 135 -6.45 8.90 -12.70
CA PHE A 135 -5.84 10.02 -13.43
C PHE A 135 -6.19 11.42 -12.88
N GLY A 136 -6.84 11.51 -11.72
CA GLY A 136 -7.28 12.77 -11.12
C GLY A 136 -8.67 13.19 -11.56
N GLN A 137 -9.25 14.17 -10.87
CA GLN A 137 -10.55 14.77 -11.19
C GLN A 137 -10.49 15.71 -12.40
N THR A 138 -9.29 16.06 -12.86
CA THR A 138 -9.06 17.02 -13.95
C THR A 138 -8.11 16.47 -15.01
N GLY A 139 -8.02 17.18 -16.14
CA GLY A 139 -7.15 16.82 -17.26
C GLY A 139 -7.79 15.85 -18.26
N PRO A 140 -7.12 15.61 -19.40
CA PRO A 140 -7.70 14.88 -20.53
C PRO A 140 -7.97 13.40 -20.25
N TYR A 141 -7.33 12.84 -19.22
CA TYR A 141 -7.44 11.42 -18.86
C TYR A 141 -8.35 11.16 -17.66
N ALA A 142 -8.91 12.20 -17.03
CA ALA A 142 -9.85 12.08 -15.91
C ALA A 142 -11.00 11.06 -16.15
N PRO A 143 -11.60 10.94 -17.36
CA PRO A 143 -12.67 9.97 -17.59
C PRO A 143 -12.20 8.50 -17.71
N ARG A 144 -10.89 8.24 -17.79
CA ARG A 144 -10.35 6.91 -18.05
C ARG A 144 -10.38 6.05 -16.78
N ALA A 145 -10.61 4.75 -16.96
CA ALA A 145 -10.35 3.77 -15.91
C ALA A 145 -8.84 3.60 -15.71
N GLY A 146 -8.39 3.44 -14.47
CA GLY A 146 -6.99 3.19 -14.12
C GLY A 146 -6.85 1.92 -13.29
N TYR A 147 -5.86 1.10 -13.63
CA TYR A 147 -5.37 0.01 -12.80
C TYR A 147 -3.87 0.18 -12.59
N ASP A 148 -3.38 -0.23 -11.43
CA ASP A 148 -1.99 -0.09 -11.01
C ASP A 148 -0.97 -0.41 -12.11
N ALA A 149 -1.03 -1.60 -12.73
CA ALA A 149 -0.06 -2.01 -13.74
C ALA A 149 -0.04 -1.09 -14.98
N ILE A 150 -1.20 -0.55 -15.39
CA ILE A 150 -1.28 0.40 -16.50
C ILE A 150 -0.57 1.70 -16.11
N LEU A 151 -0.73 2.13 -14.86
CA LEU A 151 -0.14 3.39 -14.38
C LEU A 151 1.35 3.23 -14.04
N GLN A 152 1.81 2.04 -13.64
CA GLN A 152 3.25 1.74 -13.61
C GLN A 152 3.90 1.90 -14.99
N ALA A 153 3.21 1.44 -16.05
CA ALA A 153 3.69 1.58 -17.42
C ALA A 153 3.68 3.04 -17.88
N MET A 154 2.55 3.72 -17.71
CA MET A 154 2.37 5.10 -18.19
C MET A 154 3.18 6.12 -17.38
N GLY A 155 3.32 5.92 -16.08
CA GLY A 155 3.97 6.85 -15.15
C GLY A 155 5.49 6.74 -15.12
N GLY A 156 6.09 5.85 -15.92
CA GLY A 156 7.54 5.72 -16.07
C GLY A 156 8.23 4.77 -15.08
N LEU A 157 7.50 4.16 -14.13
CA LEU A 157 8.09 3.18 -13.19
C LEU A 157 8.69 1.97 -13.88
N MET A 158 7.98 1.44 -14.89
CA MET A 158 8.50 0.32 -15.69
C MET A 158 9.68 0.71 -16.57
N SER A 159 9.88 2.00 -16.87
CA SER A 159 11.02 2.46 -17.68
C SER A 159 12.36 2.18 -16.98
N VAL A 160 12.37 2.27 -15.65
CA VAL A 160 13.55 2.14 -14.79
C VAL A 160 13.60 0.81 -14.02
N THR A 161 12.56 -0.02 -14.17
CA THR A 161 12.43 -1.32 -13.50
C THR A 161 12.55 -2.46 -14.51
N GLY A 162 13.40 -3.44 -14.23
CA GLY A 162 13.60 -4.62 -15.09
C GLY A 162 15.06 -5.01 -15.21
N HIS A 163 15.34 -5.99 -16.06
CA HIS A 163 16.71 -6.42 -16.36
C HIS A 163 17.53 -5.27 -16.98
N ILE A 164 18.84 -5.30 -16.74
CA ILE A 164 19.78 -4.27 -17.20
C ILE A 164 19.73 -4.19 -18.73
N ASP A 165 19.77 -2.97 -19.26
CA ASP A 165 19.77 -2.72 -20.70
C ASP A 165 21.01 -3.36 -21.37
N GLY A 166 20.76 -4.08 -22.47
CA GLY A 166 21.77 -4.82 -23.22
C GLY A 166 22.11 -6.22 -22.67
N GLU A 167 21.45 -6.68 -21.61
CA GLU A 167 21.62 -8.05 -21.09
C GLU A 167 20.51 -9.02 -21.56
N PRO A 168 20.76 -10.34 -21.61
CA PRO A 168 19.72 -11.31 -21.93
C PRO A 168 18.49 -11.18 -21.02
N GLY A 169 17.31 -11.10 -21.63
CA GLY A 169 16.05 -10.87 -20.90
C GLY A 169 15.78 -9.40 -20.58
N GLU A 170 16.53 -8.45 -21.15
CA GLU A 170 16.26 -7.01 -21.02
C GLU A 170 14.80 -6.65 -21.33
N GLY A 171 14.31 -5.63 -20.62
CA GLY A 171 12.98 -5.08 -20.86
C GLY A 171 12.33 -4.52 -19.61
N PRO A 172 11.29 -3.69 -19.79
CA PRO A 172 10.54 -3.12 -18.69
C PRO A 172 9.77 -4.20 -17.92
N MET A 173 9.78 -4.11 -16.60
CA MET A 173 9.02 -4.98 -15.71
C MET A 173 8.18 -4.15 -14.75
N LYS A 174 6.97 -4.64 -14.46
CA LYS A 174 6.20 -4.10 -13.33
C LYS A 174 6.81 -4.56 -12.01
N VAL A 175 6.63 -3.77 -10.98
CA VAL A 175 6.87 -4.21 -9.59
C VAL A 175 5.88 -5.33 -9.25
N GLY A 176 6.34 -6.27 -8.41
CA GLY A 176 5.57 -7.47 -8.03
C GLY A 176 4.16 -7.16 -7.49
N PRO A 177 4.04 -6.52 -6.31
CA PRO A 177 2.75 -6.05 -5.78
C PRO A 177 2.18 -4.87 -6.56
N SER A 178 0.91 -4.55 -6.30
CA SER A 178 0.26 -3.30 -6.72
C SER A 178 0.82 -2.10 -5.94
N ILE A 179 2.05 -1.72 -6.26
CA ILE A 179 2.82 -0.74 -5.49
C ILE A 179 2.26 0.68 -5.62
N VAL A 180 1.69 1.03 -6.77
CA VAL A 180 1.09 2.36 -7.00
C VAL A 180 -0.20 2.47 -6.21
N ASP A 181 -1.02 1.42 -6.17
CA ASP A 181 -2.19 1.36 -5.28
C ASP A 181 -1.77 1.58 -3.81
N TYR A 182 -0.71 0.89 -3.36
CA TYR A 182 -0.22 1.01 -1.98
C TYR A 182 0.27 2.43 -1.65
N MET A 183 1.11 3.01 -2.50
CA MET A 183 1.61 4.37 -2.35
C MET A 183 0.46 5.40 -2.40
N THR A 184 -0.53 5.18 -3.26
CA THR A 184 -1.69 6.07 -3.36
C THR A 184 -2.55 5.99 -2.11
N GLY A 185 -2.73 4.79 -1.55
CA GLY A 185 -3.39 4.61 -0.25
C GLY A 185 -2.68 5.37 0.87
N MET A 186 -1.34 5.32 0.90
CA MET A 186 -0.56 6.13 1.86
C MET A 186 -0.75 7.64 1.63
N ASN A 187 -0.70 8.12 0.39
CA ASN A 187 -0.92 9.53 0.06
C ASN A 187 -2.34 9.98 0.42
N ALA A 188 -3.35 9.14 0.21
CA ALA A 188 -4.72 9.40 0.62
C ALA A 188 -4.82 9.53 2.15
N SER A 189 -4.20 8.63 2.90
CA SER A 189 -4.15 8.73 4.37
C SER A 189 -3.45 10.01 4.84
N ILE A 190 -2.31 10.38 4.24
CA ILE A 190 -1.60 11.64 4.55
C ILE A 190 -2.48 12.86 4.25
N GLY A 191 -3.15 12.87 3.09
CA GLY A 191 -4.08 13.94 2.72
C GLY A 191 -5.24 14.07 3.71
N ILE A 192 -5.84 12.96 4.10
CA ILE A 192 -6.96 12.93 5.06
C ILE A 192 -6.50 13.44 6.42
N LEU A 193 -5.39 12.93 6.95
CA LEU A 193 -4.83 13.40 8.23
C LEU A 193 -4.51 14.90 8.21
N SER A 194 -3.94 15.39 7.10
CA SER A 194 -3.63 16.81 6.92
C SER A 194 -4.89 17.67 6.88
N ALA A 195 -5.93 17.20 6.19
CA ALA A 195 -7.19 17.92 6.06
C ALA A 195 -8.00 17.90 7.37
N LEU A 196 -8.00 16.79 8.12
CA LEU A 196 -8.58 16.72 9.47
C LEU A 196 -7.87 17.70 10.41
N TYR A 197 -6.53 17.69 10.42
CA TYR A 197 -5.75 18.65 11.22
C TYR A 197 -6.07 20.10 10.82
N ASN A 198 -6.14 20.40 9.51
CA ASN A 198 -6.48 21.74 9.04
C ASN A 198 -7.88 22.16 9.48
N ARG A 199 -8.88 21.29 9.34
CA ARG A 199 -10.26 21.54 9.77
C ARG A 199 -10.31 21.90 11.26
N ASP A 200 -9.70 21.08 12.10
CA ASP A 200 -9.77 21.21 13.54
C ASP A 200 -8.93 22.38 14.08
N ALA A 201 -7.83 22.73 13.41
CA ALA A 201 -6.96 23.84 13.78
C ALA A 201 -7.44 25.22 13.31
N ASN A 202 -8.42 25.29 12.39
CA ASN A 202 -8.87 26.53 11.77
C ASN A 202 -10.38 26.75 11.97
N ASP A 203 -11.13 27.01 10.89
CA ASP A 203 -12.54 27.44 10.90
C ASP A 203 -13.55 26.27 10.89
N GLY A 204 -13.07 25.03 11.06
CA GLY A 204 -13.90 23.84 11.03
C GLY A 204 -14.38 23.44 9.63
N GLN A 205 -13.93 24.10 8.57
CA GLN A 205 -14.35 23.76 7.20
C GLN A 205 -13.60 22.54 6.67
N GLY A 206 -14.35 21.67 5.98
CA GLY A 206 -13.80 20.54 5.25
C GLY A 206 -13.26 20.92 3.87
N GLN A 207 -12.76 19.92 3.13
CA GLN A 207 -12.22 20.11 1.79
C GLN A 207 -12.27 18.84 0.94
N HIS A 208 -12.10 19.01 -0.37
CA HIS A 208 -11.92 17.91 -1.33
C HIS A 208 -10.43 17.59 -1.52
N ILE A 209 -10.08 16.33 -1.32
CA ILE A 209 -8.78 15.76 -1.65
C ILE A 209 -8.94 15.00 -2.97
N ASP A 210 -8.28 15.48 -4.01
CA ASP A 210 -8.07 14.75 -5.26
C ASP A 210 -6.70 14.07 -5.21
N VAL A 211 -6.71 12.74 -5.08
CA VAL A 211 -5.49 11.92 -5.10
C VAL A 211 -5.64 10.89 -6.20
N CYS A 212 -4.60 10.75 -7.03
CA CYS A 212 -4.62 9.78 -8.11
C CYS A 212 -3.37 8.93 -8.19
N LEU A 213 -3.55 7.74 -8.76
CA LEU A 213 -2.48 6.77 -8.94
C LEU A 213 -1.41 7.30 -9.91
N PHE A 214 -1.81 8.01 -10.97
CA PHE A 214 -0.88 8.50 -11.99
C PHE A 214 0.10 9.55 -11.44
N ASP A 215 -0.39 10.55 -10.72
CA ASP A 215 0.47 11.55 -10.07
C ASP A 215 1.33 10.90 -8.99
N THR A 216 0.75 9.95 -8.23
CA THR A 216 1.47 9.22 -7.18
C THR A 216 2.67 8.45 -7.72
N VAL A 217 2.52 7.71 -8.82
CA VAL A 217 3.64 6.95 -9.39
C VAL A 217 4.74 7.89 -9.92
N ILE A 218 4.37 8.99 -10.57
CA ILE A 218 5.34 9.98 -11.09
C ILE A 218 6.11 10.62 -9.93
N ALA A 219 5.41 11.06 -8.88
CA ALA A 219 6.04 11.63 -7.69
C ALA A 219 6.96 10.63 -6.98
N SER A 220 6.58 9.35 -6.93
CA SER A 220 7.34 8.29 -6.26
C SER A 220 8.68 7.96 -6.94
N LEU A 221 8.86 8.31 -8.22
CA LEU A 221 10.13 8.13 -8.93
C LEU A 221 11.26 9.01 -8.36
N SER A 222 10.91 10.08 -7.65
CA SER A 222 11.85 10.89 -6.85
C SER A 222 13.10 11.27 -7.65
N HIS A 223 14.29 10.89 -7.17
CA HIS A 223 15.57 11.24 -7.79
C HIS A 223 15.77 10.65 -9.20
N TRP A 224 15.08 9.57 -9.59
CA TRP A 224 15.17 9.03 -10.95
C TRP A 224 14.57 9.98 -11.98
N LEU A 225 13.39 10.51 -11.67
CA LEU A 225 12.77 11.51 -12.53
C LEU A 225 13.56 12.82 -12.48
N GLN A 226 14.15 13.16 -11.32
CA GLN A 226 15.05 14.31 -11.20
C GLN A 226 16.28 14.19 -12.11
N ILE A 227 16.87 12.99 -12.30
CA ILE A 227 17.98 12.81 -13.25
C ILE A 227 17.56 13.25 -14.66
N TYR A 228 16.38 12.82 -15.12
CA TYR A 228 15.84 13.24 -16.41
C TYR A 228 15.60 14.76 -16.46
N LEU A 229 15.02 15.36 -15.41
CA LEU A 229 14.79 16.80 -15.35
C LEU A 229 16.08 17.62 -15.37
N VAL A 230 17.19 17.08 -14.83
CA VAL A 230 18.49 17.76 -14.78
C VAL A 230 19.23 17.69 -16.12
N ASN A 231 19.24 16.52 -16.77
CA ASN A 231 20.13 16.29 -17.92
C ASN A 231 19.42 15.89 -19.23
N GLY A 232 18.08 15.78 -19.22
CA GLY A 232 17.27 15.42 -20.39
C GLY A 232 17.39 13.97 -20.83
N LYS A 233 18.05 13.10 -20.05
CA LYS A 233 18.28 11.69 -20.42
C LYS A 233 17.53 10.76 -19.47
N THR A 234 16.75 9.85 -20.04
CA THR A 234 16.10 8.78 -19.29
C THR A 234 17.16 7.89 -18.66
N PRO A 235 17.12 7.64 -17.34
CA PRO A 235 18.13 6.79 -16.74
C PRO A 235 17.83 5.31 -17.04
N PRO A 236 18.85 4.44 -17.16
CA PRO A 236 18.71 3.07 -17.66
C PRO A 236 18.14 2.12 -16.61
N ARG A 237 17.62 0.96 -17.05
CA ARG A 237 17.31 -0.14 -16.12
C ARG A 237 18.59 -0.67 -15.49
N ARG A 238 18.53 -0.94 -14.19
CA ARG A 238 19.69 -1.34 -13.37
C ARG A 238 19.59 -2.73 -12.76
N GLY A 239 18.55 -3.50 -13.08
CA GLY A 239 18.32 -4.78 -12.39
C GLY A 239 18.20 -4.53 -10.89
N THR A 240 19.07 -5.16 -10.12
CA THR A 240 19.13 -5.00 -8.66
C THR A 240 20.18 -3.97 -8.20
N TRP A 241 20.87 -3.29 -9.12
CA TRP A 241 21.95 -2.39 -8.75
C TRP A 241 21.46 -1.10 -8.09
N GLY A 242 22.29 -0.55 -7.19
CA GLY A 242 21.99 0.70 -6.49
C GLY A 242 22.05 1.96 -7.35
N ASN A 243 21.56 3.06 -6.78
CA ASN A 243 21.32 4.34 -7.49
C ASN A 243 22.38 5.42 -7.26
N GLY A 244 23.54 5.06 -6.68
CA GLY A 244 24.62 6.02 -6.46
C GLY A 244 25.77 5.46 -5.63
N GLY A 245 25.48 4.68 -4.57
CA GLY A 245 26.49 3.92 -3.84
C GLY A 245 26.89 2.67 -4.63
N MET A 246 28.18 2.50 -4.91
CA MET A 246 28.72 1.30 -5.54
C MET A 246 29.86 0.71 -4.67
N PRO A 247 29.99 -0.61 -4.59
CA PRO A 247 29.11 -1.65 -5.16
C PRO A 247 27.78 -1.78 -4.42
N ALA A 248 26.68 -1.92 -5.16
CA ALA A 248 25.37 -2.21 -4.57
C ALA A 248 24.57 -3.07 -5.53
N GLY A 249 24.07 -4.22 -5.08
CA GLY A 249 23.31 -5.16 -5.90
C GLY A 249 23.21 -6.55 -5.29
N VAL A 250 22.52 -7.44 -6.01
CA VAL A 250 22.42 -8.86 -5.64
C VAL A 250 23.66 -9.62 -6.11
N PHE A 251 24.22 -10.43 -5.22
CA PHE A 251 25.35 -11.31 -5.48
C PHE A 251 25.01 -12.77 -5.17
N ARG A 252 25.38 -13.65 -6.09
CA ARG A 252 25.25 -15.11 -5.93
C ARG A 252 26.37 -15.65 -5.06
N CYS A 253 25.97 -16.51 -4.13
CA CYS A 253 26.82 -17.28 -3.23
C CYS A 253 26.74 -18.77 -3.60
N THR A 254 27.40 -19.64 -2.85
CA THR A 254 27.39 -21.09 -3.16
C THR A 254 26.03 -21.76 -2.96
N ASP A 255 25.15 -21.18 -2.14
CA ASP A 255 23.88 -21.78 -1.68
C ASP A 255 22.67 -20.82 -1.77
N GLY A 256 22.85 -19.63 -2.36
CA GLY A 256 21.78 -18.62 -2.42
C GLY A 256 22.26 -17.26 -2.92
N GLU A 257 21.48 -16.23 -2.62
CA GLU A 257 21.73 -14.84 -3.03
C GLU A 257 21.62 -13.88 -1.84
N LEU A 258 22.47 -12.86 -1.83
CA LEU A 258 22.39 -11.75 -0.88
C LEU A 258 22.36 -10.41 -1.61
N MET A 259 21.71 -9.43 -1.01
CA MET A 259 21.80 -8.03 -1.39
C MET A 259 22.90 -7.36 -0.56
N LEU A 260 23.81 -6.65 -1.23
CA LEU A 260 24.85 -5.83 -0.61
C LEU A 260 24.61 -4.36 -0.97
N VAL A 261 24.83 -3.44 -0.03
CA VAL A 261 24.88 -2.00 -0.30
C VAL A 261 26.12 -1.39 0.35
N VAL A 262 27.08 -0.97 -0.48
CA VAL A 262 28.23 -0.17 -0.06
C VAL A 262 27.94 1.30 -0.32
N GLY A 263 27.62 2.04 0.73
CA GLY A 263 27.19 3.44 0.66
C GLY A 263 28.32 4.47 0.72
N ASN A 264 29.54 4.09 1.12
CA ASN A 264 30.68 5.02 1.22
C ASN A 264 32.04 4.32 1.06
N ASP A 265 33.11 5.12 0.90
CA ASP A 265 34.48 4.63 0.68
C ASP A 265 35.01 3.77 1.85
N GLY A 266 34.63 4.10 3.08
CA GLY A 266 35.03 3.31 4.25
C GLY A 266 34.37 1.93 4.29
N GLN A 267 33.09 1.85 3.92
CA GLN A 267 32.41 0.57 3.73
C GLN A 267 33.06 -0.23 2.60
N PHE A 268 33.44 0.42 1.50
CA PHE A 268 34.12 -0.24 0.37
C PHE A 268 35.43 -0.91 0.80
N GLN A 269 36.29 -0.16 1.51
CA GLN A 269 37.54 -0.69 2.07
C GLN A 269 37.32 -1.92 2.95
N ARG A 270 36.32 -1.86 3.84
CA ARG A 270 35.98 -2.99 4.71
C ARG A 270 35.43 -4.18 3.94
N THR A 271 34.60 -3.95 2.92
CA THR A 271 34.11 -5.02 2.05
C THR A 271 35.25 -5.69 1.27
N CYS A 272 36.16 -4.92 0.69
CA CYS A 272 37.36 -5.45 0.02
C CYS A 272 38.18 -6.34 0.96
N ALA A 273 38.39 -5.91 2.20
CA ALA A 273 39.07 -6.71 3.23
C ALA A 273 38.31 -8.01 3.56
N VAL A 274 36.98 -7.95 3.74
CA VAL A 274 36.13 -9.13 3.97
C VAL A 274 36.21 -10.13 2.81
N LEU A 275 36.23 -9.63 1.57
CA LEU A 275 36.33 -10.46 0.37
C LEU A 275 37.75 -11.01 0.12
N GLY A 276 38.74 -10.62 0.94
CA GLY A 276 40.12 -11.08 0.86
C GLY A 276 40.97 -10.36 -0.19
N GLU A 277 40.50 -9.22 -0.70
CA GLU A 277 41.15 -8.44 -1.77
C GLU A 277 41.27 -6.95 -1.35
N PRO A 278 41.98 -6.63 -0.24
CA PRO A 278 42.06 -5.27 0.31
C PRO A 278 42.72 -4.27 -0.64
N GLU A 279 43.59 -4.72 -1.54
CA GLU A 279 44.26 -3.89 -2.55
C GLU A 279 43.30 -3.27 -3.57
N LEU A 280 42.12 -3.86 -3.81
CA LEU A 280 41.06 -3.24 -4.63
C LEU A 280 40.67 -1.85 -4.13
N ALA A 281 40.77 -1.61 -2.82
CA ALA A 281 40.43 -0.32 -2.24
C ALA A 281 41.43 0.80 -2.56
N ASN A 282 42.63 0.43 -3.03
CA ASN A 282 43.69 1.36 -3.44
C ASN A 282 43.83 1.44 -4.97
N ASP A 283 43.06 0.66 -5.72
CA ASP A 283 43.01 0.75 -7.18
C ASP A 283 42.42 2.10 -7.58
N LYS A 284 43.13 2.83 -8.45
CA LYS A 284 42.74 4.17 -8.95
C LYS A 284 41.34 4.22 -9.55
N ARG A 285 40.81 3.08 -10.01
CA ARG A 285 39.45 2.95 -10.55
C ARG A 285 38.36 2.94 -9.48
N PHE A 286 38.71 2.63 -8.23
CA PHE A 286 37.72 2.33 -7.19
C PHE A 286 37.89 3.13 -5.88
N ILE A 287 38.85 4.05 -5.81
CA ILE A 287 39.15 4.83 -4.60
C ILE A 287 37.93 5.59 -4.09
N LYS A 288 37.28 6.37 -4.96
CA LYS A 288 36.08 7.15 -4.62
C LYS A 288 34.84 6.50 -5.19
N ASN A 289 33.72 6.75 -4.52
CA ASN A 289 32.41 6.29 -4.98
C ASN A 289 32.12 6.68 -6.43
N ASN A 290 32.46 7.90 -6.84
CA ASN A 290 32.24 8.33 -8.22
C ASN A 290 33.07 7.51 -9.22
N ASP A 291 34.31 7.16 -8.86
CA ASP A 291 35.16 6.30 -9.70
C ASP A 291 34.51 4.91 -9.83
N ARG A 292 34.01 4.35 -8.71
CA ARG A 292 33.28 3.08 -8.70
C ARG A 292 31.99 3.12 -9.53
N VAL A 293 31.30 4.24 -9.58
CA VAL A 293 30.12 4.41 -10.45
C VAL A 293 30.52 4.39 -11.93
N VAL A 294 31.60 5.10 -12.29
CA VAL A 294 32.13 5.09 -13.67
C VAL A 294 32.57 3.68 -14.08
N HIS A 295 33.23 2.96 -13.18
CA HIS A 295 33.72 1.60 -13.38
C HIS A 295 32.77 0.52 -12.83
N GLY A 296 31.47 0.82 -12.74
CA GLY A 296 30.48 -0.03 -12.05
C GLY A 296 30.43 -1.46 -12.58
N LYS A 297 30.45 -1.63 -13.92
CA LYS A 297 30.44 -2.97 -14.53
C LYS A 297 31.61 -3.83 -14.09
N GLU A 298 32.79 -3.23 -13.95
CA GLU A 298 33.99 -3.96 -13.59
C GLU A 298 33.97 -4.37 -12.11
N ILE A 299 33.69 -3.43 -11.20
CA ILE A 299 33.69 -3.74 -9.77
C ILE A 299 32.59 -4.74 -9.39
N MET A 300 31.42 -4.64 -10.03
CA MET A 300 30.32 -5.59 -9.82
C MET A 300 30.70 -7.00 -10.31
N ALA A 301 31.41 -7.12 -11.44
CA ALA A 301 31.89 -8.42 -11.93
C ALA A 301 32.95 -9.05 -11.00
N ILE A 302 33.89 -8.24 -10.49
CA ILE A 302 34.88 -8.68 -9.50
C ILE A 302 34.17 -9.20 -8.25
N PHE A 303 33.26 -8.42 -7.67
CA PHE A 303 32.54 -8.81 -6.46
C PHE A 303 31.69 -10.07 -6.69
N ALA A 304 31.04 -10.20 -7.85
CA ALA A 304 30.29 -11.41 -8.20
C ALA A 304 31.17 -12.67 -8.18
N GLY A 305 32.40 -12.60 -8.70
CA GLY A 305 33.35 -13.72 -8.62
C GLY A 305 33.78 -14.07 -7.19
N LEU A 306 33.90 -13.06 -6.32
CA LEU A 306 34.31 -13.24 -4.92
C LEU A 306 33.21 -13.85 -4.05
N PHE A 307 31.96 -13.38 -4.19
CA PHE A 307 30.83 -13.89 -3.44
C PHE A 307 30.51 -15.37 -3.73
N LEU A 308 30.85 -15.88 -4.91
CA LEU A 308 30.70 -17.31 -5.26
C LEU A 308 31.59 -18.26 -4.45
N LYS A 309 32.54 -17.77 -3.65
CA LYS A 309 33.50 -18.61 -2.91
C LYS A 309 32.96 -19.20 -1.60
N LYS A 310 31.85 -18.65 -1.06
CA LYS A 310 31.31 -19.04 0.26
C LYS A 310 29.77 -18.96 0.28
N PRO A 311 29.10 -19.61 1.26
CA PRO A 311 27.65 -19.54 1.40
C PRO A 311 27.18 -18.18 1.92
N VAL A 312 25.88 -17.89 1.74
CA VAL A 312 25.24 -16.63 2.15
C VAL A 312 25.50 -16.32 3.62
N ALA A 313 25.28 -17.28 4.52
CA ALA A 313 25.43 -17.07 5.96
C ALA A 313 26.86 -16.63 6.34
N TYR A 314 27.88 -17.24 5.74
CA TYR A 314 29.28 -16.85 5.98
C TYR A 314 29.52 -15.38 5.61
N TRP A 315 29.00 -14.95 4.46
CA TRP A 315 29.19 -13.57 4.03
C TRP A 315 28.43 -12.58 4.88
N LEU A 316 27.18 -12.88 5.24
CA LEU A 316 26.38 -12.01 6.10
C LEU A 316 27.06 -11.80 7.45
N ASP A 317 27.54 -12.87 8.10
CA ASP A 317 28.26 -12.78 9.38
C ASP A 317 29.50 -11.88 9.26
N LYS A 318 30.32 -12.08 8.22
CA LYS A 318 31.55 -11.31 8.01
C LYS A 318 31.29 -9.85 7.63
N LEU A 319 30.24 -9.57 6.87
CA LEU A 319 29.84 -8.23 6.50
C LEU A 319 29.24 -7.47 7.70
N GLU A 320 28.46 -8.16 8.54
CA GLU A 320 27.92 -7.61 9.79
C GLU A 320 29.04 -7.26 10.78
N GLU A 321 30.00 -8.18 11.03
CA GLU A 321 31.20 -7.92 11.83
C GLU A 321 31.97 -6.69 11.34
N ALA A 322 31.98 -6.47 10.03
CA ALA A 322 32.64 -5.33 9.39
C ALA A 322 31.78 -4.06 9.31
N GLY A 323 30.54 -4.05 9.80
CA GLY A 323 29.62 -2.92 9.72
C GLY A 323 29.32 -2.51 8.27
N VAL A 324 29.09 -3.50 7.41
CA VAL A 324 28.70 -3.34 6.00
C VAL A 324 27.26 -3.83 5.80
N PRO A 325 26.33 -2.97 5.34
CA PRO A 325 24.94 -3.35 5.13
C PRO A 325 24.76 -4.45 4.08
N SER A 326 24.14 -5.55 4.50
CA SER A 326 23.77 -6.67 3.62
C SER A 326 22.59 -7.44 4.18
N GLY A 327 21.94 -8.27 3.35
CA GLY A 327 20.84 -9.14 3.79
C GLY A 327 20.50 -10.21 2.75
N PRO A 328 19.89 -11.33 3.17
CA PRO A 328 19.51 -12.42 2.26
C PRO A 328 18.31 -12.03 1.38
N ILE A 329 18.17 -12.71 0.23
CA ILE A 329 16.92 -12.67 -0.54
C ILE A 329 15.96 -13.73 0.00
N ASN A 330 15.09 -13.32 0.92
CA ASN A 330 14.15 -14.22 1.60
C ASN A 330 12.86 -14.46 0.80
N ASN A 331 12.36 -15.70 0.85
CA ASN A 331 10.97 -16.02 0.54
C ASN A 331 10.06 -15.72 1.77
N PHE A 332 8.73 -15.87 1.61
CA PHE A 332 7.79 -15.54 2.70
C PHE A 332 7.91 -16.45 3.94
N GLU A 333 8.25 -17.73 3.78
CA GLU A 333 8.48 -18.64 4.91
C GLU A 333 9.67 -18.17 5.76
N GLN A 334 10.76 -17.79 5.09
CA GLN A 334 11.96 -17.25 5.75
C GLN A 334 11.66 -15.91 6.43
N VAL A 335 10.92 -15.00 5.78
CA VAL A 335 10.47 -13.74 6.40
C VAL A 335 9.72 -13.99 7.71
N PHE A 336 8.81 -14.96 7.74
CA PHE A 336 8.01 -15.25 8.92
C PHE A 336 8.74 -16.08 9.99
N SER A 337 9.84 -16.72 9.62
CA SER A 337 10.73 -17.44 10.53
C SER A 337 11.84 -16.56 11.11
N ASP A 338 12.03 -15.36 10.56
CA ASP A 338 13.06 -14.41 10.97
C ASP A 338 12.84 -13.91 12.43
N PRO A 339 13.85 -14.00 13.32
CA PRO A 339 13.72 -13.58 14.71
C PRO A 339 13.40 -12.10 14.88
N HIS A 340 13.91 -11.23 14.01
CA HIS A 340 13.60 -9.81 14.05
C HIS A 340 12.14 -9.57 13.68
N VAL A 341 11.63 -10.18 12.62
CA VAL A 341 10.21 -10.09 12.21
C VAL A 341 9.27 -10.59 13.31
N GLN A 342 9.61 -11.70 13.97
CA GLN A 342 8.87 -12.23 15.12
C GLN A 342 8.91 -11.27 16.31
N SER A 343 10.07 -10.75 16.68
CA SER A 343 10.23 -9.78 17.78
C SER A 343 9.46 -8.47 17.53
N ARG A 344 9.35 -8.06 16.26
CA ARG A 344 8.58 -6.90 15.82
C ARG A 344 7.08 -7.20 15.70
N GLY A 345 6.63 -8.43 15.90
CA GLY A 345 5.23 -8.82 15.90
C GLY A 345 4.51 -8.51 14.59
N MET A 346 5.18 -8.67 13.43
CA MET A 346 4.60 -8.25 12.14
C MET A 346 3.34 -9.05 11.74
N ARG A 347 3.27 -10.31 12.19
CA ARG A 347 2.11 -11.19 11.99
C ARG A 347 1.23 -11.11 13.23
N VAL A 348 -0.03 -10.73 13.03
CA VAL A 348 -1.05 -10.69 14.09
C VAL A 348 -2.13 -11.71 13.81
N LYS A 349 -2.84 -12.10 14.88
CA LYS A 349 -3.95 -13.04 14.83
C LYS A 349 -5.24 -12.31 15.17
N THR A 350 -6.30 -12.61 14.42
CA THR A 350 -7.65 -12.06 14.64
C THR A 350 -8.68 -13.16 14.53
N GLU A 351 -9.76 -13.07 15.30
CA GLU A 351 -10.88 -13.99 15.20
C GLU A 351 -11.68 -13.71 13.92
N HIS A 352 -11.90 -14.75 13.10
CA HIS A 352 -12.70 -14.67 11.88
C HIS A 352 -13.58 -15.93 11.74
N LYS A 353 -14.81 -15.76 11.24
CA LYS A 353 -15.81 -16.85 11.17
C LYS A 353 -15.34 -18.11 10.44
N PHE A 354 -14.54 -17.94 9.39
CA PHE A 354 -14.01 -19.04 8.57
C PHE A 354 -12.60 -19.48 8.96
N GLU A 355 -11.90 -18.71 9.81
CA GLU A 355 -10.54 -19.00 10.25
C GLU A 355 -10.35 -18.38 11.64
N PRO A 356 -10.58 -19.15 12.73
CA PRO A 356 -10.56 -18.61 14.09
C PRO A 356 -9.24 -17.93 14.47
N GLU A 357 -8.12 -18.32 13.86
CA GLU A 357 -6.82 -17.70 14.06
C GLU A 357 -6.28 -17.08 12.76
N LEU A 358 -7.10 -16.22 12.14
CA LEU A 358 -6.73 -15.57 10.89
C LEU A 358 -5.47 -14.74 11.05
N SER A 359 -4.46 -15.06 10.25
CA SER A 359 -3.20 -14.32 10.25
C SER A 359 -3.31 -13.10 9.34
N LEU A 360 -3.03 -11.92 9.89
CA LEU A 360 -2.95 -10.66 9.17
C LEU A 360 -1.58 -10.01 9.37
N ILE A 361 -1.26 -9.03 8.53
CA ILE A 361 -0.07 -8.19 8.70
C ILE A 361 -0.47 -6.91 9.41
N ARG A 362 0.19 -6.63 10.54
CA ARG A 362 -0.10 -5.43 11.33
C ARG A 362 0.26 -4.15 10.57
N ASN A 363 -0.22 -3.03 11.09
CA ASN A 363 0.22 -1.70 10.66
C ASN A 363 1.74 -1.55 10.88
N ALA A 364 2.46 -0.96 9.92
CA ALA A 364 3.90 -0.76 10.01
C ALA A 364 4.31 0.26 11.10
N LEU A 365 3.40 1.15 11.48
CA LEU A 365 3.62 2.17 12.50
C LEU A 365 3.71 1.55 13.91
N THR A 366 4.57 2.12 14.75
CA THR A 366 4.67 1.77 16.17
C THR A 366 4.75 3.07 16.97
N PHE A 367 3.72 3.38 17.75
CA PHE A 367 3.66 4.56 18.61
C PHE A 367 4.02 4.18 20.06
N SER A 368 4.73 5.08 20.75
CA SER A 368 5.11 4.88 22.16
C SER A 368 3.92 5.02 23.10
N GLU A 369 3.06 6.04 22.89
CA GLU A 369 1.96 6.38 23.80
C GLU A 369 0.59 5.77 23.41
N THR A 370 0.38 5.54 22.12
CA THR A 370 -0.89 5.05 21.55
C THR A 370 -0.65 3.84 20.64
N PRO A 371 -0.12 2.73 21.18
CA PRO A 371 0.31 1.60 20.37
C PRO A 371 -0.88 0.95 19.66
N VAL A 372 -0.75 0.68 18.36
CA VAL A 372 -1.73 -0.05 17.57
C VAL A 372 -1.61 -1.55 17.88
N LYS A 373 -2.51 -2.06 18.73
CA LYS A 373 -2.49 -3.47 19.18
C LYS A 373 -3.74 -4.25 18.79
N ASP A 374 -4.87 -3.58 18.68
CA ASP A 374 -6.16 -4.21 18.45
C ASP A 374 -6.49 -4.25 16.97
N TYR A 375 -6.71 -5.45 16.45
CA TYR A 375 -7.12 -5.70 15.07
C TYR A 375 -8.40 -6.53 15.08
N ARG A 376 -9.43 -6.06 14.37
CA ARG A 376 -10.62 -6.86 14.03
C ARG A 376 -10.46 -7.41 12.64
N ALA A 377 -10.89 -8.65 12.43
CA ALA A 377 -10.84 -9.27 11.12
C ALA A 377 -11.65 -8.46 10.08
N PRO A 378 -11.29 -8.55 8.79
CA PRO A 378 -12.12 -8.02 7.71
C PRO A 378 -13.55 -8.60 7.78
N PRO A 379 -14.59 -7.76 7.64
CA PRO A 379 -15.96 -8.18 7.86
C PRO A 379 -16.51 -9.03 6.71
N LEU A 380 -17.44 -9.93 7.05
CA LEU A 380 -18.27 -10.58 6.04
C LEU A 380 -19.15 -9.54 5.35
N LEU A 381 -19.58 -9.85 4.12
CA LEU A 381 -20.42 -8.93 3.35
C LEU A 381 -21.73 -8.62 4.09
N GLY A 382 -21.97 -7.35 4.37
CA GLY A 382 -23.18 -6.87 5.03
C GLY A 382 -23.32 -7.27 6.49
N GLU A 383 -22.25 -7.76 7.12
CA GLU A 383 -22.26 -8.22 8.52
C GLU A 383 -22.81 -7.19 9.50
N HIS A 384 -22.56 -5.90 9.22
CA HIS A 384 -22.90 -4.80 10.11
C HIS A 384 -24.06 -3.96 9.58
N THR A 385 -24.76 -4.40 8.52
CA THR A 385 -25.86 -3.63 7.91
C THR A 385 -26.95 -3.29 8.92
N GLN A 386 -27.40 -4.28 9.70
CA GLN A 386 -28.44 -4.06 10.71
C GLN A 386 -27.96 -3.19 11.87
N GLU A 387 -26.74 -3.42 12.36
CA GLU A 387 -26.13 -2.63 13.44
C GLU A 387 -26.04 -1.16 13.06
N VAL A 388 -25.49 -0.87 11.87
CA VAL A 388 -25.22 0.50 11.44
C VAL A 388 -26.51 1.24 11.10
N LEU A 389 -27.42 0.63 10.32
CA LEU A 389 -28.66 1.31 9.93
C LEU A 389 -29.62 1.49 11.12
N GLY A 390 -29.71 0.50 12.01
CA GLY A 390 -30.49 0.63 13.24
C GLY A 390 -29.88 1.65 14.20
N GLY A 391 -28.57 1.56 14.45
CA GLY A 391 -27.89 2.40 15.44
C GLY A 391 -27.70 3.85 15.01
N LYS A 392 -27.39 4.11 13.72
CA LYS A 392 -27.10 5.46 13.22
C LYS A 392 -28.29 6.15 12.57
N LEU A 393 -29.19 5.40 11.93
CA LEU A 393 -30.35 5.97 11.23
C LEU A 393 -31.68 5.70 11.94
N GLY A 394 -31.68 4.93 13.03
CA GLY A 394 -32.89 4.60 13.78
C GLY A 394 -33.85 3.68 13.03
N TYR A 395 -33.38 2.94 12.02
CA TYR A 395 -34.24 2.03 11.26
C TYR A 395 -34.60 0.82 12.11
N ASP A 396 -35.90 0.56 12.27
CA ASP A 396 -36.38 -0.62 12.96
C ASP A 396 -36.22 -1.89 12.11
N ALA A 397 -36.46 -3.06 12.73
CA ALA A 397 -36.33 -4.35 12.07
C ALA A 397 -37.29 -4.49 10.86
N GLY A 398 -38.47 -3.86 10.92
CA GLY A 398 -39.44 -3.88 9.83
C GLY A 398 -38.94 -3.12 8.61
N LYS A 399 -38.37 -1.93 8.83
CA LYS A 399 -37.78 -1.12 7.75
C LYS A 399 -36.57 -1.80 7.13
N ILE A 400 -35.71 -2.41 7.94
CA ILE A 400 -34.55 -3.17 7.46
C ILE A 400 -35.01 -4.33 6.58
N GLU A 401 -36.02 -5.08 7.00
CA GLU A 401 -36.56 -6.20 6.21
C GLU A 401 -37.21 -5.71 4.90
N GLU A 402 -37.94 -4.60 4.93
CA GLU A 402 -38.50 -3.97 3.72
C GLU A 402 -37.39 -3.61 2.72
N LEU A 403 -36.31 -2.97 3.18
CA LEU A 403 -35.18 -2.57 2.34
C LEU A 403 -34.44 -3.78 1.75
N LYS A 404 -34.32 -4.88 2.50
CA LYS A 404 -33.74 -6.14 2.00
C LYS A 404 -34.60 -6.73 0.89
N GLN A 405 -35.91 -6.81 1.08
CA GLN A 405 -36.84 -7.34 0.08
C GLN A 405 -36.85 -6.52 -1.21
N GLN A 406 -36.65 -5.21 -1.11
CA GLN A 406 -36.52 -4.30 -2.25
C GLN A 406 -35.12 -4.34 -2.91
N GLY A 407 -34.16 -5.07 -2.35
CA GLY A 407 -32.78 -5.12 -2.84
C GLY A 407 -32.03 -3.79 -2.69
N ILE A 408 -32.43 -2.98 -1.70
CA ILE A 408 -31.74 -1.74 -1.34
C ILE A 408 -30.54 -2.01 -0.44
N ILE A 409 -30.64 -3.01 0.44
CA ILE A 409 -29.56 -3.42 1.36
C ILE A 409 -29.30 -4.91 1.30
#